data_AF-A0A2H0DKJ8-F1
#
_entry.id   AF-A0A2H0DKJ8-F1
#
_cell.length_a   1.000
_cell.length_b   1.000
_cell.length_c   1.000
_cell.angle_alpha   90.00
_cell.angle_beta   90.00
_cell.angle_gamma   90.00
#
_symmetry.space_group_name_H-M   'P 1'
#
loop_
_entity.id
_entity.type
_entity.pdbx_description
1 polymer ?
#
loop_
_entity_poly.entity_id
_entity_poly.type
_entity_poly.pdbx_seq_one_letter_code
_entity_poly.pdbx_strand_id
1 'polypeptide(L)'
;MTKKMTMFAVIALLAAAGTLQAKGMGRQGAGPGVSGAWHGKGGFGQKFGKRMVTHMRDRLSEKLDLSAEQEKKVEEILTAKAEKAKALLEEARKKGDALRQEGSVEIRAILDKEQAKTFDKLKSRMERRRDERRARRLGDGGNAEGRGEQGGD
;
A
#
# COMPACT_ATOMS: atom_id res chain seq x y z
N MET A 1 -13.98 9.31 -45.74
CA MET A 1 -13.32 8.09 -46.26
C MET A 1 -11.97 8.00 -45.56
N THR A 2 -11.57 7.00 -44.78
CA THR A 2 -11.87 5.57 -44.72
C THR A 2 -11.61 5.05 -43.29
N LYS A 3 -12.59 4.30 -42.77
CA LYS A 3 -12.55 3.21 -41.79
C LYS A 3 -11.19 2.92 -41.11
N LYS A 4 -11.10 3.14 -39.80
CA LYS A 4 -10.26 2.29 -38.92
C LYS A 4 -11.18 1.25 -38.27
N MET A 5 -11.39 0.18 -39.01
CA MET A 5 -12.05 -1.02 -38.54
C MET A 5 -11.09 -1.85 -37.67
N THR A 6 -11.68 -2.56 -36.71
CA THR A 6 -11.31 -3.89 -36.17
C THR A 6 -10.07 -3.98 -35.26
N MET A 7 -10.30 -4.16 -33.95
CA MET A 7 -10.21 -5.44 -33.19
C MET A 7 -8.74 -5.85 -32.93
N PHE A 8 -8.30 -6.20 -31.72
CA PHE A 8 -8.71 -7.37 -30.97
C PHE A 8 -8.37 -7.29 -29.46
N ALA A 9 -9.32 -7.77 -28.66
CA ALA A 9 -9.17 -8.65 -27.50
C ALA A 9 -8.38 -8.19 -26.25
N VAL A 10 -9.11 -7.70 -25.23
CA VAL A 10 -8.72 -7.88 -23.83
C VAL A 10 -9.02 -9.34 -23.46
N ILE A 11 -8.04 -10.21 -23.62
CA ILE A 11 -8.07 -11.58 -23.11
C ILE A 11 -7.92 -11.50 -21.59
N ALA A 12 -9.03 -11.67 -20.89
CA ALA A 12 -9.02 -12.01 -19.48
C ALA A 12 -8.53 -13.46 -19.35
N LEU A 13 -7.26 -13.65 -19.00
CA LEU A 13 -6.73 -14.96 -18.62
C LEU A 13 -6.51 -14.99 -17.12
N LEU A 14 -7.54 -15.47 -16.42
CA LEU A 14 -7.41 -16.05 -15.09
C LEU A 14 -6.77 -17.44 -15.26
N ALA A 15 -5.53 -17.59 -14.81
CA ALA A 15 -4.96 -18.89 -14.55
C ALA A 15 -4.57 -18.95 -13.06
N ALA A 16 -5.45 -19.59 -12.28
CA ALA A 16 -5.04 -20.22 -11.04
C ALA A 16 -4.24 -21.48 -11.40
N ALA A 17 -3.01 -21.58 -10.91
CA ALA A 17 -2.29 -22.85 -10.84
C ALA A 17 -1.27 -22.75 -9.70
N GLY A 18 -1.62 -23.34 -8.56
CA GLY A 18 -0.64 -23.68 -7.56
C GLY A 18 0.26 -24.79 -8.09
N THR A 19 1.56 -24.60 -7.99
CA THR A 19 2.51 -25.71 -7.80
C THR A 19 3.50 -25.28 -6.73
N LEU A 20 3.39 -25.95 -5.58
CA LEU A 20 4.47 -26.06 -4.62
C LEU A 20 5.63 -26.79 -5.31
N GLN A 21 6.80 -26.18 -5.36
CA GLN A 21 8.04 -26.93 -5.39
C GLN A 21 9.11 -26.20 -4.58
N ALA A 22 9.23 -26.62 -3.33
CA ALA A 22 10.39 -26.34 -2.51
C ALA A 22 11.60 -27.07 -3.11
N LYS A 23 12.67 -26.33 -3.43
CA LYS A 23 14.02 -26.90 -3.49
C LYS A 23 15.08 -25.82 -3.27
N GLY A 24 15.82 -25.99 -2.18
CA GLY A 24 17.24 -25.61 -2.11
C GLY A 24 17.56 -24.17 -1.73
N MET A 25 17.95 -23.99 -0.48
CA MET A 25 18.69 -22.82 0.00
C MET A 25 19.97 -22.58 -0.81
N GLY A 26 20.18 -21.32 -1.20
CA GLY A 26 21.47 -20.77 -1.56
C GLY A 26 21.58 -19.37 -0.97
N ARG A 27 22.49 -19.19 0.02
CA ARG A 27 22.89 -17.87 0.53
C ARG A 27 23.58 -17.10 -0.59
N GLN A 28 22.97 -16.00 -1.03
CA GLN A 28 23.61 -14.86 -1.69
C GLN A 28 22.89 -13.65 -1.10
N GLY A 29 23.48 -12.95 -0.14
CA GLY A 29 24.41 -11.88 -0.46
C GLY A 29 23.61 -10.59 -0.52
N ALA A 30 23.84 -9.69 0.43
CA ALA A 30 23.23 -8.37 0.48
C ALA A 30 23.42 -7.67 -0.88
N GLY A 31 22.37 -7.67 -1.70
CA GLY A 31 22.31 -6.91 -2.94
C GLY A 31 22.18 -5.42 -2.64
N PRO A 32 22.65 -4.55 -3.55
CA PRO A 32 22.67 -3.11 -3.34
C PRO A 32 21.26 -2.62 -3.03
N GLY A 33 21.18 -1.79 -2.00
CA GLY A 33 19.92 -1.26 -1.51
C GLY A 33 19.06 -0.73 -2.65
N VAL A 34 17.86 -1.28 -2.78
CA VAL A 34 16.72 -0.55 -3.35
C VAL A 34 16.25 0.47 -2.30
N SER A 35 17.21 1.27 -1.81
CA SER A 35 16.95 2.52 -1.12
C SER A 35 16.58 3.53 -2.20
N GLY A 36 15.31 3.91 -2.30
CA GLY A 36 14.99 5.19 -2.93
C GLY A 36 13.70 5.30 -3.70
N ALA A 37 13.27 4.29 -4.47
CA ALA A 37 12.19 4.50 -5.47
C ALA A 37 10.77 4.59 -4.90
N TRP A 38 10.57 4.43 -3.58
CA TRP A 38 9.27 4.54 -2.90
C TRP A 38 9.20 5.70 -1.90
N HIS A 39 9.99 6.76 -2.09
CA HIS A 39 9.92 8.00 -1.29
C HIS A 39 8.88 9.00 -1.84
N GLY A 40 7.77 8.50 -2.38
CA GLY A 40 6.58 9.31 -2.53
C GLY A 40 5.95 9.54 -1.17
N LYS A 41 5.65 10.80 -0.83
CA LYS A 41 4.84 11.24 0.33
C LYS A 41 3.42 10.64 0.17
N GLY A 42 3.26 9.36 0.45
CA GLY A 42 2.04 8.60 0.16
C GLY A 42 2.36 7.15 -0.18
N GLY A 43 2.66 6.35 0.83
CA GLY A 43 2.87 4.92 0.66
C GLY A 43 1.64 4.24 0.01
N PHE A 44 1.87 3.12 -0.66
CA PHE A 44 0.89 2.31 -1.39
C PHE A 44 -0.49 2.18 -0.72
N GLY A 45 -0.57 2.20 0.61
CA GLY A 45 -1.84 2.03 1.33
C GLY A 45 -2.77 3.23 1.42
N GLN A 46 -2.33 4.45 1.09
CA GLN A 46 -3.13 5.66 1.31
C GLN A 46 -4.03 6.05 0.13
N LYS A 47 -3.83 5.45 -1.05
CA LYS A 47 -4.45 5.91 -2.29
C LYS A 47 -5.34 4.85 -2.96
N PHE A 48 -5.77 3.78 -2.30
CA PHE A 48 -6.78 2.88 -2.89
C PHE A 48 -8.21 3.32 -2.58
N GLY A 49 -8.47 4.63 -2.64
CA GLY A 49 -9.77 5.24 -2.37
C GLY A 49 -10.40 5.81 -3.63
N LYS A 50 -11.67 6.22 -3.52
CA LYS A 50 -12.45 6.81 -4.62
C LYS A 50 -11.70 7.93 -5.36
N ARG A 51 -10.96 8.77 -4.64
CA ARG A 51 -10.13 9.85 -5.22
C ARG A 51 -9.08 9.34 -6.22
N MET A 52 -8.47 8.18 -6.00
CA MET A 52 -7.49 7.62 -6.94
C MET A 52 -8.16 6.99 -8.15
N VAL A 53 -9.29 6.30 -7.94
CA VAL A 53 -10.12 5.77 -9.03
C VAL A 53 -10.50 6.90 -9.98
N THR A 54 -11.06 7.99 -9.45
CA THR A 54 -11.42 9.19 -10.21
C THR A 54 -10.21 9.79 -10.91
N HIS A 55 -9.11 10.04 -10.19
CA HIS A 55 -7.92 10.64 -10.79
C HIS A 55 -7.31 9.80 -11.92
N MET A 56 -7.31 8.47 -11.78
CA MET A 56 -6.79 7.57 -12.80
C MET A 56 -7.74 7.47 -14.00
N ARG A 57 -9.06 7.41 -13.76
CA ARG A 57 -10.07 7.48 -14.82
C ARG A 57 -9.91 8.75 -15.63
N ASP A 58 -9.83 9.92 -14.97
CA ASP A 58 -9.73 11.22 -15.64
C ASP A 58 -8.45 11.33 -16.47
N ARG A 59 -7.31 10.87 -15.93
CA ARG A 59 -6.06 10.81 -16.69
C ARG A 59 -6.12 9.89 -17.90
N LEU A 60 -6.82 8.76 -17.79
CA LEU A 60 -7.00 7.83 -18.90
C LEU A 60 -7.96 8.41 -19.93
N SER A 61 -9.01 9.10 -19.49
CA SER A 61 -9.94 9.81 -20.37
C SER A 61 -9.23 10.86 -21.19
N GLU A 62 -8.48 11.76 -20.54
CA GLU A 62 -7.74 12.84 -21.21
C GLU A 62 -6.68 12.32 -22.20
N LYS A 63 -6.01 11.21 -21.87
CA LYS A 63 -4.91 10.69 -22.72
C LYS A 63 -5.38 9.80 -23.86
N LEU A 64 -6.58 9.23 -23.76
CA LEU A 64 -7.07 8.22 -24.69
C LEU A 64 -8.39 8.63 -25.35
N ASP A 65 -8.88 9.83 -25.06
CA ASP A 65 -10.16 10.38 -25.52
C ASP A 65 -11.31 9.38 -25.31
N LEU A 66 -11.47 8.91 -24.06
CA LEU A 66 -12.47 7.89 -23.73
C LEU A 66 -13.89 8.46 -23.88
N SER A 67 -14.78 7.69 -24.49
CA SER A 67 -16.22 7.97 -24.46
C SER A 67 -16.80 7.76 -23.05
N ALA A 68 -17.96 8.36 -22.79
CA ALA A 68 -18.66 8.22 -21.50
C ALA A 68 -18.92 6.75 -21.10
N GLU A 69 -19.23 5.88 -22.06
CA GLU A 69 -19.40 4.45 -21.79
C GLU A 69 -18.08 3.75 -21.41
N GLN A 70 -16.97 4.15 -22.04
CA GLN A 70 -15.65 3.62 -21.72
C GLN A 70 -15.15 4.11 -20.37
N GLU A 71 -15.35 5.38 -20.04
CA GLU A 71 -15.03 5.94 -18.72
C GLU A 71 -15.72 5.17 -17.60
N LYS A 72 -17.02 4.87 -17.75
CA LYS A 72 -17.78 4.10 -16.77
C LYS A 72 -17.18 2.71 -16.55
N LYS A 73 -16.84 2.01 -17.64
CA LYS A 73 -16.19 0.68 -17.56
C LYS A 73 -14.80 0.77 -16.90
N VAL A 74 -14.03 1.81 -17.19
CA VAL A 74 -12.73 2.05 -16.55
C VAL A 74 -12.89 2.30 -15.05
N GLU A 75 -13.88 3.10 -14.65
CA GLU A 75 -14.19 3.36 -13.24
C GLU A 75 -14.57 2.07 -12.48
N GLU A 76 -15.40 1.23 -13.08
CA GLU A 76 -15.78 -0.08 -12.52
C GLU A 76 -14.56 -0.99 -12.33
N ILE A 77 -13.68 -1.09 -13.35
CA ILE A 77 -12.44 -1.89 -13.28
C ILE A 77 -11.52 -1.37 -12.17
N LEU A 78 -11.30 -0.06 -12.11
CA LEU A 78 -10.41 0.56 -11.12
C LEU A 78 -10.96 0.42 -9.70
N THR A 79 -12.28 0.53 -9.53
CA THR A 79 -12.95 0.31 -8.24
C THR A 79 -12.76 -1.13 -7.75
N ALA A 80 -13.06 -2.11 -8.59
CA ALA A 80 -12.88 -3.52 -8.25
C ALA A 80 -11.41 -3.85 -7.91
N LYS A 81 -10.45 -3.24 -8.62
CA LYS A 81 -9.02 -3.37 -8.29
C LYS A 81 -8.67 -2.74 -6.94
N ALA A 82 -9.20 -1.57 -6.64
CA ALA A 82 -8.96 -0.88 -5.37
C ALA A 82 -9.46 -1.70 -4.17
N GLU A 83 -10.62 -2.35 -4.30
CA GLU A 83 -11.17 -3.24 -3.26
C GLU A 83 -10.28 -4.46 -3.03
N LYS A 84 -9.86 -5.14 -4.10
CA LYS A 84 -8.93 -6.28 -4.01
C LYS A 84 -7.61 -5.88 -3.37
N ALA A 85 -7.05 -4.73 -3.77
CA ALA A 85 -5.83 -4.20 -3.19
C ALA A 85 -5.99 -3.89 -1.69
N LYS A 86 -7.14 -3.33 -1.28
CA LYS A 86 -7.45 -3.08 0.13
C LYS A 86 -7.46 -4.39 0.93
N ALA A 87 -8.10 -5.44 0.43
CA ALA A 87 -8.14 -6.74 1.09
C ALA A 87 -6.74 -7.34 1.27
N LEU A 88 -5.93 -7.36 0.20
CA LEU A 88 -4.54 -7.85 0.24
C LEU A 88 -3.69 -7.04 1.23
N LEU A 89 -3.89 -5.72 1.29
CA LEU A 89 -3.16 -4.86 2.22
C LEU A 89 -3.53 -5.16 3.67
N GLU A 90 -4.80 -5.40 4.00
CA GLU A 90 -5.20 -5.79 5.36
C GLU A 90 -4.63 -7.14 5.76
N GLU A 91 -4.60 -8.12 4.85
CA GLU A 91 -3.97 -9.41 5.10
C GLU A 91 -2.45 -9.27 5.34
N ALA A 92 -1.77 -8.55 4.45
CA ALA A 92 -0.33 -8.29 4.58
C ALA A 92 0.00 -7.55 5.88
N ARG A 93 -0.88 -6.63 6.33
CA ARG A 93 -0.73 -5.95 7.63
C ARG A 93 -0.78 -6.93 8.79
N LYS A 94 -1.79 -7.81 8.84
CA LYS A 94 -1.92 -8.82 9.90
C LYS A 94 -0.68 -9.70 9.97
N LYS A 95 -0.22 -10.22 8.83
CA LYS A 95 1.01 -11.04 8.76
C LYS A 95 2.25 -10.25 9.22
N GLY A 96 2.37 -9.00 8.79
CA GLY A 96 3.46 -8.13 9.22
C GLY A 96 3.42 -7.80 10.72
N ASP A 97 2.25 -7.76 11.35
CA ASP A 97 2.12 -7.55 12.79
C ASP A 97 2.52 -8.78 13.59
N ALA A 98 2.12 -9.96 13.14
CA ALA A 98 2.58 -11.23 13.71
C ALA A 98 4.11 -11.34 13.66
N LEU A 99 4.72 -11.12 12.49
CA LEU A 99 6.19 -11.17 12.34
C LEU A 99 6.93 -10.18 13.24
N ARG A 100 6.37 -8.98 13.46
CA ARG A 100 6.96 -8.00 14.38
C ARG A 100 6.88 -8.46 15.83
N GLN A 101 5.76 -9.08 16.22
CA GLN A 101 5.59 -9.61 17.57
C GLN A 101 6.56 -10.76 17.83
N GLU A 102 6.64 -11.71 16.89
CA GLU A 102 7.57 -12.83 16.92
C GLU A 102 9.02 -12.35 17.07
N GLY A 103 9.49 -11.49 16.15
CA GLY A 103 10.84 -10.94 16.22
C GLY A 103 11.09 -10.12 17.50
N SER A 104 10.06 -9.49 18.09
CA SER A 104 10.20 -8.82 19.38
C SER A 104 10.44 -9.80 20.53
N VAL A 105 9.82 -10.98 20.49
CA VAL A 105 10.03 -12.04 21.50
C VAL A 105 11.44 -12.60 21.36
N GLU A 106 11.86 -12.91 20.14
CA GLU A 106 13.21 -13.41 19.85
C GLU A 106 14.29 -12.41 20.28
N ILE A 107 14.13 -11.13 19.93
CA ILE A 107 15.06 -10.08 20.36
C ILE A 107 15.08 -10.00 21.88
N ARG A 108 13.92 -9.96 22.55
CA ARG A 108 13.88 -9.87 24.01
C ARG A 108 14.60 -11.04 24.70
N ALA A 109 14.52 -12.24 24.14
CA ALA A 109 15.10 -13.44 24.73
C ALA A 109 16.64 -13.41 24.82
N ILE A 110 17.30 -12.61 23.98
CA ILE A 110 18.77 -12.46 23.98
C ILE A 110 19.28 -11.24 24.76
N LEU A 111 18.38 -10.45 25.36
CA LEU A 111 18.73 -9.24 26.10
C LEU A 111 18.89 -9.52 27.60
N ASP A 112 19.79 -8.78 28.23
CA ASP A 112 19.83 -8.72 29.70
C ASP A 112 18.63 -7.93 30.28
N LYS A 113 18.50 -7.93 31.61
CA LYS A 113 17.35 -7.31 32.29
C LYS A 113 17.22 -5.80 32.02
N GLU A 114 18.33 -5.06 31.97
CA GLU A 114 18.29 -3.60 31.79
C GLU A 114 18.08 -3.24 30.31
N GLN A 115 18.66 -4.01 29.39
CA GLN A 115 18.42 -3.91 27.97
C GLN A 115 16.96 -4.23 27.62
N ALA A 116 16.37 -5.28 28.20
CA ALA A 116 14.98 -5.67 27.99
C ALA A 116 13.99 -4.56 28.43
N LYS A 117 14.23 -3.91 29.58
CA LYS A 117 13.42 -2.76 30.03
C LYS A 117 13.48 -1.60 29.02
N THR A 118 14.65 -1.33 28.46
CA THR A 118 14.84 -0.26 27.47
C THR A 118 14.16 -0.61 26.15
N PHE A 119 14.29 -1.86 25.71
CA PHE A 119 13.64 -2.39 24.52
C PHE A 119 12.11 -2.30 24.60
N ASP A 120 11.52 -2.66 25.74
CA ASP A 120 10.07 -2.57 25.95
C ASP A 120 9.53 -1.16 25.81
N LYS A 121 10.24 -0.18 26.39
CA LYS A 121 9.89 1.25 26.27
C LYS A 121 9.97 1.71 24.82
N LEU A 122 11.01 1.30 24.09
CA LEU A 122 11.17 1.62 22.68
C LEU A 122 10.04 1.03 21.84
N LYS A 123 9.72 -0.24 22.05
CA LYS A 123 8.63 -0.96 21.37
C LYS A 123 7.30 -0.25 21.60
N SER A 124 6.93 0.03 22.85
CA SER A 124 5.70 0.73 23.20
C SER A 124 5.60 2.11 22.53
N ARG A 125 6.69 2.89 22.52
CA ARG A 125 6.74 4.19 21.84
C ARG A 125 6.51 4.06 20.33
N MET A 126 7.08 3.03 19.71
CA MET A 126 6.95 2.79 18.27
C MET A 126 5.53 2.34 17.91
N GLU A 127 4.91 1.49 18.72
CA GLU A 127 3.50 1.07 18.58
C GLU A 127 2.56 2.27 18.71
N ARG A 128 2.70 3.07 19.77
CA ARG A 128 1.90 4.29 19.94
C ARG A 128 2.01 5.23 18.74
N ARG A 129 3.23 5.50 18.26
CA ARG A 129 3.45 6.34 17.06
C ARG A 129 2.79 5.76 15.81
N ARG A 130 2.72 4.43 15.70
CA ARG A 130 2.07 3.76 14.58
C ARG A 130 0.55 3.92 14.67
N ASP A 131 -0.01 3.74 15.86
CA ASP A 131 -1.44 3.90 16.09
C ASP A 131 -1.88 5.34 15.91
N GLU A 132 -1.10 6.32 16.38
CA GLU A 132 -1.34 7.74 16.11
C GLU A 132 -1.32 8.05 14.60
N ARG A 133 -0.35 7.51 13.86
CA ARG A 133 -0.33 7.67 12.40
C ARG A 133 -1.55 7.02 11.74
N ARG A 134 -2.04 5.90 12.28
CA ARG A 134 -3.25 5.23 11.79
C ARG A 134 -4.49 6.06 12.09
N ALA A 135 -4.64 6.54 13.32
CA ALA A 135 -5.74 7.39 13.75
C ALA A 135 -5.80 8.66 12.90
N ARG A 136 -4.66 9.33 12.67
CA ARG A 136 -4.60 10.49 11.76
C ARG A 136 -5.04 10.15 10.33
N ARG A 137 -4.69 8.97 9.83
CA ARG A 137 -5.10 8.52 8.48
C ARG A 137 -6.58 8.18 8.36
N LEU A 138 -7.22 7.79 9.47
CA LEU A 138 -8.65 7.46 9.52
C LEU A 138 -9.50 8.69 9.88
N GLY A 139 -8.93 9.67 10.59
CA GLY A 139 -9.59 10.91 11.00
C GLY A 139 -9.44 12.07 10.02
N ASP A 140 -8.44 12.09 9.13
CA ASP A 140 -8.24 13.14 8.12
C ASP A 140 -9.09 12.92 6.85
N GLY A 141 -10.36 12.59 7.08
CA GLY A 141 -11.44 12.64 6.09
C GLY A 141 -12.26 13.93 6.18
N GLY A 142 -11.82 14.90 6.99
CA GLY A 142 -12.52 16.17 7.16
C GLY A 142 -11.91 17.04 8.25
N ASN A 143 -10.75 17.65 7.99
CA ASN A 143 -10.55 19.08 8.21
C ASN A 143 -9.16 19.50 7.68
N ALA A 144 -9.13 20.06 6.47
CA ALA A 144 -7.94 20.66 5.88
C ALA A 144 -7.78 22.15 6.25
N GLU A 145 -8.44 22.61 7.32
CA GLU A 145 -8.27 23.95 7.89
C GLU A 145 -7.65 23.81 9.29
N GLY A 146 -6.45 24.36 9.48
CA GLY A 146 -5.77 24.34 10.79
C GLY A 146 -4.25 24.18 10.78
N ARG A 147 -3.58 24.31 9.62
CA ARG A 147 -2.13 24.56 9.56
C ARG A 147 -1.83 25.82 8.75
N GLY A 148 -2.50 26.90 9.11
CA GLY A 148 -2.04 28.26 8.90
C GLY A 148 -2.21 28.96 10.24
N GLU A 149 -1.25 29.80 10.62
CA GLU A 149 -1.27 30.62 11.85
C GLU A 149 -0.93 29.91 13.16
N GLN A 150 0.37 29.86 13.46
CA GLN A 150 0.89 30.38 14.73
C GLN A 150 2.40 30.55 14.59
N GLY A 151 2.82 31.81 14.48
CA GLY A 151 4.20 32.25 14.32
C GLY A 151 4.24 33.77 14.16
N GLY A 152 3.50 34.47 15.03
CA GLY A 152 3.59 35.90 15.25
C GLY A 152 3.86 36.11 16.73
N ASP A 153 5.13 36.35 17.05
CA ASP A 153 5.65 37.47 17.84
C ASP A 153 7.18 37.35 17.91
#